data_AF-A0A969K004-F1
#
_entry.id   AF-A0A969K004-F1
#
_cell.length_a   1.000
_cell.length_b   1.000
_cell.length_c   1.000
_cell.angle_alpha   90.00
_cell.angle_beta   90.00
_cell.angle_gamma   90.00
#
_symmetry.space_group_name_H-M   'P 1'
#
loop_
_entity.id
_entity.type
_entity.pdbx_description
1 polymer ?
#
loop_
_entity_poly.entity_id
_entity_poly.type
_entity_poly.pdbx_seq_one_letter_code
_entity_poly.pdbx_strand_id
1 'polypeptide(L)'
;MPLSLCCCSFWQISPIASLAQTPQTPNAVRYAAPTGSGTTCSQIAPCALQTAVSGANNGDQILVMEGTYTSLPGTPTLNITRSVTISGGFAPDWSGPDPTFHPSILDGNSQRVIRHFGSAIATLDGFHIRNGGNVATGAGVIVENGDLTIDHSWLYDNAATASGGAVFISNGANATIQNSELYGNSAPGGGAIHVSFGGAHADILFNDIHDNSSTTGAASGGAVYVTGSAFLEGNEIHHNTASNGGGVYIAGGGAVTAQNNMLYANSATNLGGAFYSFSTLNSRHNTVVGNSAVSGAIPARSRRLELGL
;
A
#
# COMPACT_ATOMS: atom_id res chain seq x y z
N MET A 1 27.55 34.42 71.02
CA MET A 1 27.64 34.87 69.61
C MET A 1 28.33 33.79 68.79
N PRO A 2 27.61 32.91 68.07
CA PRO A 2 28.21 32.01 67.10
C PRO A 2 27.99 32.50 65.67
N LEU A 3 29.03 32.43 64.83
CA LEU A 3 28.93 32.60 63.39
C LEU A 3 28.52 31.27 62.74
N SER A 4 27.67 31.41 61.73
CA SER A 4 26.94 30.39 60.98
C SER A 4 27.84 29.39 60.24
N LEU A 5 27.62 28.08 60.45
CA LEU A 5 28.08 27.02 59.55
C LEU A 5 27.03 26.82 58.44
N CYS A 6 27.46 26.98 57.19
CA CYS A 6 26.64 26.70 56.02
C CYS A 6 26.53 25.18 55.82
N CYS A 7 25.31 24.65 55.85
CA CYS A 7 25.01 23.23 55.67
C CYS A 7 24.94 22.92 54.17
N CYS A 8 25.95 22.24 53.61
CA CYS A 8 25.86 21.66 52.27
C CYS A 8 25.18 20.29 52.36
N SER A 9 23.93 20.22 51.91
CA SER A 9 23.18 18.99 51.73
C SER A 9 23.73 18.19 50.56
N PHE A 10 24.41 17.08 50.87
CA PHE A 10 24.77 16.05 49.89
C PHE A 10 23.50 15.34 49.42
N TRP A 11 23.09 15.58 48.18
CA TRP A 11 22.13 14.74 47.49
C TRP A 11 22.85 13.49 46.99
N GLN A 12 22.59 12.33 47.60
CA GLN A 12 22.94 11.04 47.02
C GLN A 12 22.08 10.83 45.77
N ILE A 13 22.71 10.90 44.60
CA ILE A 13 22.09 10.47 43.34
C ILE A 13 22.12 8.94 43.34
N SER A 14 20.97 8.32 43.59
CA SER A 14 20.78 6.89 43.32
C SER A 14 21.03 6.65 41.83
N PRO A 15 21.86 5.67 41.43
CA PRO A 15 22.01 5.35 40.02
C PRO A 15 20.68 4.85 39.50
N ILE A 16 20.16 5.53 38.47
CA ILE A 16 19.05 5.04 37.66
C ILE A 16 19.51 3.69 37.12
N ALA A 17 18.85 2.61 37.53
CA ALA A 17 18.97 1.34 36.86
C ALA A 17 18.51 1.56 35.42
N SER A 18 19.49 1.71 34.51
CA SER A 18 19.26 1.55 33.08
C SER A 18 18.54 0.23 32.92
N LEU A 19 17.26 0.28 32.52
CA LEU A 19 16.56 -0.88 31.99
C LEU A 19 17.40 -1.33 30.80
N ALA A 20 18.26 -2.32 31.02
CA ALA A 20 18.97 -2.99 29.96
C ALA A 20 17.88 -3.52 29.03
N GLN A 21 17.74 -2.86 27.87
CA GLN A 21 16.92 -3.34 26.79
C GLN A 21 17.37 -4.79 26.57
N THR A 22 16.45 -5.74 26.73
CA THR A 22 16.76 -7.14 26.47
C THR A 22 17.41 -7.22 25.10
N PRO A 23 18.55 -7.91 24.94
CA PRO A 23 19.20 -8.04 23.65
C PRO A 23 18.14 -8.44 22.63
N GLN A 24 17.84 -7.55 21.67
CA GLN A 24 16.99 -7.94 20.54
C GLN A 24 17.75 -9.09 19.89
N THR A 25 17.16 -10.28 19.90
CA THR A 25 17.67 -11.38 19.09
C THR A 25 17.83 -10.84 17.67
N PRO A 26 18.98 -11.06 16.99
CA PRO A 26 19.13 -10.65 15.60
C PRO A 26 17.91 -11.11 14.82
N ASN A 27 17.28 -10.19 14.07
CA ASN A 27 16.10 -10.49 13.27
C ASN A 27 16.38 -11.74 12.43
N ALA A 28 15.55 -12.77 12.59
CA ALA A 28 15.80 -14.04 11.91
C ALA A 28 15.41 -13.91 10.44
N VAL A 29 16.17 -14.54 9.56
CA VAL A 29 15.84 -14.66 8.14
C VAL A 29 15.14 -15.99 7.92
N ARG A 30 13.98 -15.95 7.26
CA ARG A 30 13.17 -17.11 6.89
C ARG A 30 13.06 -17.20 5.38
N TYR A 31 13.03 -18.43 4.87
CA TYR A 31 13.06 -18.70 3.44
C TYR A 31 11.77 -19.41 3.03
N ALA A 32 11.09 -18.85 2.02
CA ALA A 32 9.84 -19.38 1.48
C ALA A 32 9.97 -19.72 -0.01
N ALA A 33 9.39 -20.85 -0.42
CA ALA A 33 9.35 -21.30 -1.81
C ALA A 33 7.94 -21.81 -2.16
N PRO A 34 7.51 -21.80 -3.44
CA PRO A 34 6.16 -22.22 -3.82
C PRO A 34 5.80 -23.65 -3.38
N THR A 35 6.79 -24.55 -3.40
CA THR A 35 6.65 -25.96 -3.00
C THR A 35 7.36 -26.26 -1.67
N GLY A 36 7.72 -25.22 -0.91
CA GLY A 36 8.45 -25.34 0.35
C GLY A 36 7.65 -26.12 1.40
N SER A 37 8.29 -27.12 2.01
CA SER A 37 7.69 -27.96 3.07
C SER A 37 8.51 -28.00 4.36
N GLY A 38 9.60 -27.24 4.43
CA GLY A 38 10.43 -27.14 5.63
C GLY A 38 9.64 -26.59 6.82
N THR A 39 9.90 -27.08 8.02
CA THR A 39 9.23 -26.61 9.25
C THR A 39 9.98 -25.45 9.91
N THR A 40 11.27 -25.29 9.61
CA THR A 40 12.14 -24.24 10.16
C THR A 40 12.35 -23.08 9.19
N CYS A 41 11.84 -23.16 7.96
CA CYS A 41 11.98 -22.13 6.92
C CYS A 41 13.45 -21.71 6.69
N SER A 42 14.36 -22.68 6.60
CA SER A 42 15.78 -22.43 6.36
C SER A 42 16.10 -22.36 4.87
N GLN A 43 17.26 -21.82 4.50
CA GLN A 43 17.67 -21.72 3.09
C GLN A 43 17.72 -23.09 2.37
N ILE A 44 18.18 -24.14 3.06
CA ILE A 44 18.30 -25.51 2.52
C ILE A 44 16.93 -26.20 2.44
N ALA A 45 16.01 -25.84 3.32
CA ALA A 45 14.67 -26.40 3.40
C ALA A 45 13.65 -25.25 3.58
N PRO A 46 13.33 -24.52 2.50
CA PRO A 46 12.36 -23.44 2.55
C PRO A 46 10.96 -24.00 2.84
N CYS A 47 10.11 -23.16 3.42
CA CYS A 47 8.76 -23.51 3.80
C CYS A 47 7.72 -22.83 2.90
N ALA A 48 6.44 -23.15 3.11
CA ALA A 48 5.36 -22.41 2.47
C ALA A 48 5.33 -20.96 2.99
N LEU A 49 4.97 -20.01 2.13
CA LEU A 49 4.99 -18.58 2.47
C LEU A 49 4.15 -18.23 3.71
N GLN A 50 2.92 -18.76 3.80
CA GLN A 50 2.08 -18.53 4.97
C GLN A 50 2.68 -19.10 6.27
N THR A 51 3.43 -20.20 6.18
CA THR A 51 4.15 -20.79 7.32
C THR A 51 5.31 -19.90 7.75
N ALA A 52 6.05 -19.31 6.81
CA ALA A 52 7.11 -18.35 7.10
C ALA A 52 6.56 -17.14 7.87
N VAL A 53 5.47 -16.54 7.37
CA VAL A 53 4.84 -15.35 7.99
C VAL A 53 4.23 -15.66 9.35
N SER A 54 3.48 -16.75 9.48
CA SER A 54 2.81 -17.10 10.74
C SER A 54 3.79 -17.53 11.85
N GLY A 55 4.92 -18.14 11.47
CA GLY A 55 5.98 -18.56 12.38
C GLY A 55 6.95 -17.45 12.78
N ALA A 56 6.90 -16.28 12.12
CA ALA A 56 7.84 -15.18 12.32
C ALA A 56 7.65 -14.42 13.63
N ASN A 57 8.75 -13.97 14.21
CA ASN A 57 8.75 -12.96 15.25
C ASN A 57 8.67 -11.56 14.63
N ASN A 58 8.22 -10.59 15.41
CA ASN A 58 8.24 -9.19 14.96
C ASN A 58 9.69 -8.75 14.72
N GLY A 59 9.95 -8.16 13.57
CA GLY A 59 11.27 -7.77 13.08
C GLY A 59 11.92 -8.75 12.11
N ASP A 60 11.43 -10.00 12.03
CA ASP A 60 11.99 -11.01 11.12
C ASP A 60 11.89 -10.59 9.64
N GLN A 61 12.84 -11.11 8.84
CA GLN A 61 12.84 -10.98 7.39
C GLN A 61 12.43 -12.30 6.74
N ILE A 62 11.65 -12.22 5.67
CA ILE A 62 11.17 -13.37 4.90
C ILE A 62 11.59 -13.17 3.45
N LEU A 63 12.49 -14.02 2.98
CA LEU A 63 12.94 -14.03 1.58
C LEU A 63 12.12 -15.06 0.80
N VAL A 64 11.59 -14.62 -0.33
CA VAL A 64 10.63 -15.39 -1.12
C VAL A 64 11.24 -15.69 -2.48
N MET A 65 11.36 -16.98 -2.78
CA MET A 65 11.87 -17.47 -4.06
C MET A 65 10.90 -17.12 -5.20
N GLU A 66 11.42 -17.09 -6.41
CA GLU A 66 10.63 -17.00 -7.62
C GLU A 66 9.57 -18.12 -7.70
N GLY A 67 8.51 -17.83 -8.44
CA GLY A 67 7.42 -18.74 -8.72
C GLY A 67 6.07 -18.26 -8.17
N THR A 68 5.05 -19.09 -8.39
CA THR A 68 3.65 -18.71 -8.14
C THR A 68 3.12 -19.31 -6.84
N TYR A 69 2.63 -18.45 -5.98
CA TYR A 69 1.97 -18.76 -4.72
C TYR A 69 0.47 -18.51 -4.92
N THR A 70 -0.34 -19.56 -4.90
CA THR A 70 -1.77 -19.49 -5.21
C THR A 70 -2.64 -19.64 -3.97
N SER A 71 -3.77 -18.93 -3.95
CA SER A 71 -4.79 -19.13 -2.91
C SER A 71 -5.48 -20.50 -2.99
N LEU A 72 -6.04 -20.93 -1.86
CA LEU A 72 -7.09 -21.95 -1.83
C LEU A 72 -8.47 -21.27 -1.92
N PRO A 73 -9.50 -21.94 -2.47
CA PRO A 73 -10.85 -21.37 -2.55
C PRO A 73 -11.36 -20.84 -1.21
N GLY A 74 -11.85 -19.59 -1.19
CA GLY A 74 -12.37 -18.91 -0.01
C GLY A 74 -11.33 -18.34 0.95
N THR A 75 -10.04 -18.41 0.62
CA THR A 75 -8.95 -17.90 1.48
C THR A 75 -8.07 -16.89 0.74
N PRO A 76 -7.50 -15.90 1.45
CA PRO A 76 -6.43 -15.08 0.86
C PRO A 76 -5.17 -15.91 0.57
N THR A 77 -4.40 -15.55 -0.46
CA THR A 77 -3.07 -16.13 -0.72
C THR A 77 -2.12 -15.91 0.45
N LEU A 78 -2.19 -14.73 1.09
CA LEU A 78 -1.35 -14.37 2.22
C LEU A 78 -2.10 -13.57 3.29
N ASN A 79 -2.04 -14.03 4.53
CA ASN A 79 -2.44 -13.26 5.72
C ASN A 79 -1.20 -12.75 6.45
N ILE A 80 -1.15 -11.45 6.70
CA ILE A 80 -0.06 -10.77 7.40
C ILE A 80 -0.60 -10.21 8.72
N THR A 81 -0.08 -10.74 9.82
CA THR A 81 -0.45 -10.37 11.21
C THR A 81 0.77 -10.11 12.09
N ARG A 82 1.98 -10.15 11.51
CA ARG A 82 3.26 -9.96 12.19
C ARG A 82 3.97 -8.76 11.58
N SER A 83 4.76 -8.07 12.40
CA SER A 83 5.57 -6.97 11.89
C SER A 83 6.81 -7.54 11.23
N VAL A 84 6.82 -7.69 9.91
CA VAL A 84 7.87 -8.40 9.16
C VAL A 84 8.18 -7.69 7.85
N THR A 85 9.39 -7.86 7.35
CA THR A 85 9.76 -7.50 5.98
C THR A 85 9.70 -8.75 5.12
N ILE A 86 8.93 -8.71 4.05
CA ILE A 86 8.80 -9.81 3.09
C ILE A 86 9.35 -9.30 1.75
N SER A 87 10.37 -9.96 1.23
CA SER A 87 11.05 -9.58 -0.01
C SER A 87 10.99 -10.72 -1.03
N GLY A 88 10.42 -10.43 -2.19
CA GLY A 88 10.38 -11.32 -3.35
C GLY A 88 11.58 -11.12 -4.28
N GLY A 89 11.61 -11.88 -5.36
CA GLY A 89 12.63 -11.69 -6.40
C GLY A 89 13.84 -12.61 -6.29
N PHE A 90 13.84 -13.62 -5.43
CA PHE A 90 15.02 -14.47 -5.22
C PHE A 90 15.06 -15.65 -6.19
N ALA A 91 16.20 -15.84 -6.85
CA ALA A 91 16.45 -17.02 -7.66
C ALA A 91 16.53 -18.31 -6.81
N PRO A 92 16.51 -19.52 -7.42
CA PRO A 92 16.61 -20.78 -6.70
C PRO A 92 17.89 -20.96 -5.89
N ASP A 93 18.95 -20.23 -6.23
CA ASP A 93 20.22 -20.21 -5.51
C ASP A 93 20.30 -19.12 -4.41
N TRP A 94 19.24 -18.34 -4.23
CA TRP A 94 19.15 -17.20 -3.30
C TRP A 94 20.15 -16.08 -3.57
N SER A 95 20.58 -15.92 -4.83
CA SER A 95 21.19 -14.67 -5.26
C SER A 95 20.23 -13.49 -5.03
N GLY A 96 20.78 -12.28 -4.91
CA GLY A 96 20.03 -11.08 -4.48
C GLY A 96 18.75 -10.81 -5.29
N PRO A 97 17.83 -10.01 -4.75
CA PRO A 97 16.50 -9.87 -5.34
C PRO A 97 16.56 -9.19 -6.72
N ASP A 98 15.95 -9.85 -7.71
CA ASP A 98 15.61 -9.30 -9.02
C ASP A 98 14.16 -9.70 -9.34
N PRO A 99 13.16 -8.92 -8.89
CA PRO A 99 11.76 -9.30 -9.05
C PRO A 99 11.23 -9.17 -10.48
N THR A 100 12.02 -8.62 -11.40
CA THR A 100 11.73 -8.62 -12.84
C THR A 100 12.15 -9.92 -13.49
N PHE A 101 13.34 -10.43 -13.18
CA PHE A 101 13.86 -11.67 -13.77
C PHE A 101 13.47 -12.95 -12.99
N HIS A 102 13.26 -12.83 -11.68
CA HIS A 102 12.93 -13.92 -10.76
C HIS A 102 11.61 -13.64 -10.00
N PRO A 103 10.47 -13.51 -10.71
CA PRO A 103 9.25 -12.98 -10.12
C PRO A 103 8.67 -13.89 -9.03
N SER A 104 8.44 -13.33 -7.84
CA SER A 104 7.62 -13.95 -6.80
C SER A 104 6.17 -13.49 -6.98
N ILE A 105 5.33 -14.40 -7.49
CA ILE A 105 3.96 -14.07 -7.90
C ILE A 105 2.97 -14.56 -6.83
N LEU A 106 2.27 -13.63 -6.19
CA LEU A 106 1.10 -13.90 -5.37
C LEU A 106 -0.14 -13.85 -6.27
N ASP A 107 -0.69 -15.02 -6.57
CA ASP A 107 -1.84 -15.16 -7.45
C ASP A 107 -3.10 -15.46 -6.62
N GLY A 108 -4.07 -14.56 -6.72
CA GLY A 108 -5.33 -14.66 -6.01
C GLY A 108 -6.21 -15.79 -6.52
N ASN A 109 -6.03 -16.28 -7.75
CA ASN A 109 -6.91 -17.27 -8.39
C ASN A 109 -8.40 -16.93 -8.20
N SER A 110 -8.76 -15.67 -8.47
CA SER A 110 -10.09 -15.10 -8.23
C SER A 110 -10.54 -15.09 -6.76
N GLN A 111 -9.61 -15.16 -5.81
CA GLN A 111 -9.80 -14.85 -4.39
C GLN A 111 -9.02 -13.57 -4.05
N ARG A 112 -9.13 -13.09 -2.80
CA ARG A 112 -8.23 -12.02 -2.34
C ARG A 112 -6.76 -12.47 -2.39
N VAL A 113 -5.83 -11.61 -2.79
CA VAL A 113 -4.40 -11.97 -2.77
C VAL A 113 -3.82 -11.82 -1.36
N ILE A 114 -3.84 -10.62 -0.79
CA ILE A 114 -3.26 -10.31 0.52
C ILE A 114 -4.30 -9.72 1.46
N ARG A 115 -4.25 -10.16 2.71
CA ARG A 115 -4.97 -9.53 3.82
C ARG A 115 -3.98 -9.16 4.93
N HIS A 116 -3.79 -7.86 5.14
CA HIS A 116 -3.05 -7.31 6.27
C HIS A 116 -4.04 -6.83 7.33
N PHE A 117 -3.89 -7.29 8.56
CA PHE A 117 -4.78 -6.91 9.65
C PHE A 117 -4.11 -6.99 11.03
N GLY A 118 -4.71 -6.30 11.99
CA GLY A 118 -4.15 -6.12 13.33
C GLY A 118 -3.27 -4.87 13.41
N SER A 119 -2.45 -4.75 14.45
CA SER A 119 -1.57 -3.58 14.64
C SER A 119 -0.13 -3.83 14.15
N ALA A 120 0.04 -4.74 13.20
CA ALA A 120 1.34 -5.10 12.66
C ALA A 120 1.87 -4.01 11.72
N ILE A 121 3.19 -3.94 11.57
CA ILE A 121 3.88 -3.06 10.62
C ILE A 121 4.65 -3.95 9.64
N ALA A 122 4.19 -4.05 8.41
CA ALA A 122 4.77 -4.96 7.43
C ALA A 122 5.25 -4.25 6.16
N THR A 123 6.24 -4.85 5.51
CA THR A 123 6.73 -4.42 4.20
C THR A 123 6.61 -5.58 3.21
N LEU A 124 6.07 -5.30 2.04
CA LEU A 124 6.08 -6.15 0.85
C LEU A 124 6.97 -5.47 -0.19
N ASP A 125 8.04 -6.14 -0.60
CA ASP A 125 9.02 -5.62 -1.54
C ASP A 125 9.23 -6.60 -2.70
N GLY A 126 9.11 -6.16 -3.94
CA GLY A 126 9.43 -7.00 -5.11
C GLY A 126 8.40 -8.07 -5.47
N PHE A 127 7.09 -7.83 -5.28
CA PHE A 127 6.05 -8.83 -5.58
C PHE A 127 5.20 -8.52 -6.81
N HIS A 128 4.78 -9.57 -7.50
CA HIS A 128 3.67 -9.52 -8.45
C HIS A 128 2.40 -9.97 -7.74
N ILE A 129 1.39 -9.10 -7.62
CA ILE A 129 0.13 -9.31 -6.89
C ILE A 129 -1.00 -9.25 -7.91
N ARG A 130 -1.58 -10.41 -8.24
CA ARG A 130 -2.51 -10.47 -9.37
C ARG A 130 -3.70 -11.40 -9.20
N ASN A 131 -4.64 -11.27 -10.15
CA ASN A 131 -5.81 -12.15 -10.28
C ASN A 131 -6.64 -12.20 -8.98
N GLY A 132 -6.61 -11.11 -8.21
CA GLY A 132 -7.46 -10.90 -7.07
C GLY A 132 -8.93 -10.81 -7.51
N GLY A 133 -9.86 -11.50 -6.84
CA GLY A 133 -11.26 -11.51 -7.30
C GLY A 133 -12.28 -11.97 -6.26
N ASN A 134 -13.55 -11.94 -6.67
CA ASN A 134 -14.73 -12.43 -5.93
C ASN A 134 -14.86 -11.92 -4.47
N VAL A 135 -14.31 -10.75 -4.18
CA VAL A 135 -14.44 -10.08 -2.88
C VAL A 135 -14.92 -8.65 -3.08
N ALA A 136 -15.65 -8.14 -2.08
CA ALA A 136 -16.19 -6.78 -2.12
C ALA A 136 -15.09 -5.72 -2.15
N THR A 137 -14.04 -5.91 -1.34
CA THR A 137 -13.01 -4.91 -1.13
C THR A 137 -11.61 -5.50 -1.18
N GLY A 138 -10.67 -4.74 -1.73
CA GLY A 138 -9.24 -5.07 -1.73
C GLY A 138 -9.00 -6.44 -2.34
N ALA A 139 -9.26 -6.59 -3.64
CA ALA A 139 -9.13 -7.87 -4.31
C ALA A 139 -7.65 -8.28 -4.42
N GLY A 140 -6.76 -7.34 -4.74
CA GLY A 140 -5.32 -7.51 -4.54
C GLY A 140 -5.00 -7.53 -3.04
N VAL A 141 -5.03 -6.37 -2.41
CA VAL A 141 -4.61 -6.16 -1.03
C VAL A 141 -5.72 -5.47 -0.24
N ILE A 142 -6.03 -5.99 0.94
CA ILE A 142 -6.80 -5.25 1.94
C ILE A 142 -5.93 -4.95 3.17
N VAL A 143 -6.00 -3.70 3.64
CA VAL A 143 -5.33 -3.22 4.85
C VAL A 143 -6.41 -2.83 5.87
N GLU A 144 -6.55 -3.64 6.92
CA GLU A 144 -7.55 -3.51 7.98
C GLU A 144 -6.86 -3.29 9.33
N ASN A 145 -6.58 -2.03 9.66
CA ASN A 145 -5.66 -1.60 10.72
C ASN A 145 -4.18 -1.95 10.41
N GLY A 146 -3.26 -1.35 11.19
CA GLY A 146 -1.82 -1.55 11.02
C GLY A 146 -1.24 -0.69 9.90
N ASP A 147 0.06 -0.86 9.69
CA ASP A 147 0.82 -0.14 8.68
C ASP A 147 1.37 -1.13 7.65
N LEU A 148 1.11 -0.88 6.37
CA LEU A 148 1.64 -1.70 5.28
C LEU A 148 2.41 -0.84 4.29
N THR A 149 3.67 -1.18 4.06
CA THR A 149 4.46 -0.65 2.94
C THR A 149 4.44 -1.65 1.80
N ILE A 150 4.11 -1.19 0.60
CA ILE A 150 4.23 -1.92 -0.67
C ILE A 150 5.26 -1.15 -1.51
N ASP A 151 6.39 -1.79 -1.78
CA ASP A 151 7.54 -1.20 -2.47
C ASP A 151 7.96 -2.08 -3.66
N HIS A 152 8.46 -1.46 -4.73
CA HIS A 152 8.97 -2.14 -5.93
C HIS A 152 8.09 -3.31 -6.42
N SER A 153 6.76 -3.13 -6.43
CA SER A 153 5.81 -4.22 -6.67
C SER A 153 4.90 -3.93 -7.87
N TRP A 154 4.33 -4.98 -8.45
CA TRP A 154 3.36 -4.93 -9.55
C TRP A 154 2.02 -5.43 -9.05
N LEU A 155 0.99 -4.59 -9.08
CA LEU A 155 -0.37 -4.96 -8.70
C LEU A 155 -1.26 -4.88 -9.93
N TYR A 156 -1.69 -6.03 -10.45
CA TYR A 156 -2.42 -6.04 -11.72
C TYR A 156 -3.51 -7.09 -11.85
N ASP A 157 -4.46 -6.83 -12.74
CA ASP A 157 -5.60 -7.72 -13.01
C ASP A 157 -6.38 -8.11 -11.74
N ASN A 158 -6.46 -7.21 -10.76
CA ASN A 158 -7.24 -7.41 -9.56
C ASN A 158 -8.61 -6.74 -9.69
N ALA A 159 -9.68 -7.50 -9.43
CA ALA A 159 -11.06 -7.08 -9.63
C ALA A 159 -11.90 -7.21 -8.35
N ALA A 160 -12.22 -6.09 -7.70
CA ALA A 160 -13.11 -6.07 -6.53
C ALA A 160 -14.56 -5.76 -6.95
N THR A 161 -15.54 -6.35 -6.27
CA THR A 161 -16.96 -6.13 -6.61
C THR A 161 -17.53 -4.84 -6.02
N ALA A 162 -16.80 -4.13 -5.15
CA ALA A 162 -17.23 -2.84 -4.61
C ALA A 162 -16.10 -1.78 -4.56
N SER A 163 -14.90 -2.09 -4.04
CA SER A 163 -13.88 -1.04 -3.86
C SER A 163 -12.44 -1.52 -3.80
N GLY A 164 -11.53 -0.72 -4.37
CA GLY A 164 -10.10 -0.97 -4.35
C GLY A 164 -9.76 -2.28 -5.06
N GLY A 165 -9.69 -2.23 -6.40
CA GLY A 165 -9.33 -3.41 -7.19
C GLY A 165 -7.97 -3.95 -6.76
N ALA A 166 -6.95 -3.10 -6.81
CA ALA A 166 -5.61 -3.42 -6.31
C ALA A 166 -5.52 -3.32 -4.78
N VAL A 167 -5.89 -2.17 -4.19
CA VAL A 167 -5.67 -1.90 -2.76
C VAL A 167 -6.89 -1.23 -2.13
N PHE A 168 -7.35 -1.75 -1.00
CA PHE A 168 -8.34 -1.11 -0.14
C PHE A 168 -7.81 -0.88 1.27
N ILE A 169 -7.82 0.38 1.73
CA ILE A 169 -7.28 0.79 3.02
C ILE A 169 -8.42 1.29 3.89
N SER A 170 -8.52 0.77 5.11
CA SER A 170 -9.67 1.03 6.00
C SER A 170 -9.34 0.95 7.48
N ASN A 171 -10.30 1.31 8.33
CA ASN A 171 -10.23 1.16 9.78
C ASN A 171 -9.00 1.85 10.41
N GLY A 172 -8.68 3.07 9.98
CA GLY A 172 -7.56 3.82 10.52
C GLY A 172 -6.17 3.28 10.13
N ALA A 173 -6.10 2.33 9.19
CA ALA A 173 -4.83 1.84 8.67
C ALA A 173 -4.06 2.92 7.88
N ASN A 174 -2.74 2.79 7.88
CA ASN A 174 -1.88 3.54 6.98
C ASN A 174 -1.28 2.59 5.95
N ALA A 175 -1.20 3.04 4.70
CA ALA A 175 -0.40 2.33 3.71
C ALA A 175 0.54 3.29 2.98
N THR A 176 1.75 2.83 2.72
CA THR A 176 2.68 3.48 1.81
C THR A 176 2.80 2.59 0.59
N ILE A 177 2.40 3.09 -0.58
CA ILE A 177 2.53 2.41 -1.86
C ILE A 177 3.55 3.22 -2.66
N GLN A 178 4.69 2.62 -2.96
CA GLN A 178 5.78 3.35 -3.60
C GLN A 178 6.58 2.52 -4.60
N ASN A 179 7.20 3.22 -5.56
CA ASN A 179 8.05 2.65 -6.61
C ASN A 179 7.40 1.44 -7.31
N SER A 180 6.07 1.45 -7.41
CA SER A 180 5.27 0.30 -7.83
C SER A 180 4.48 0.62 -9.09
N GLU A 181 4.06 -0.44 -9.77
CA GLU A 181 3.23 -0.37 -10.98
C GLU A 181 1.85 -0.94 -10.66
N LEU A 182 0.79 -0.18 -10.92
CA LEU A 182 -0.59 -0.59 -10.65
C LEU A 182 -1.42 -0.49 -11.92
N TYR A 183 -1.77 -1.64 -12.53
CA TYR A 183 -2.46 -1.63 -13.82
C TYR A 183 -3.50 -2.71 -14.06
N GLY A 184 -4.45 -2.46 -14.97
CA GLY A 184 -5.50 -3.42 -15.31
C GLY A 184 -6.43 -3.77 -14.14
N ASN A 185 -6.41 -2.99 -13.05
CA ASN A 185 -7.24 -3.24 -11.89
C ASN A 185 -8.62 -2.61 -12.06
N SER A 186 -9.63 -3.24 -11.46
CA SER A 186 -11.00 -2.76 -11.56
C SER A 186 -11.80 -2.90 -10.28
N ALA A 187 -12.64 -1.91 -10.01
CA ALA A 187 -13.65 -1.94 -8.97
C ALA A 187 -14.69 -0.85 -9.23
N PRO A 188 -15.90 -0.92 -8.67
CA PRO A 188 -16.80 0.22 -8.69
C PRO A 188 -16.15 1.48 -8.12
N GLY A 189 -15.63 1.45 -6.89
CA GLY A 189 -14.92 2.56 -6.25
C GLY A 189 -13.40 2.39 -6.20
N GLY A 190 -12.66 3.20 -6.93
CA GLY A 190 -11.19 3.14 -6.99
C GLY A 190 -10.71 1.91 -7.76
N GLY A 191 -10.51 2.06 -9.07
CA GLY A 191 -10.12 0.94 -9.93
C GLY A 191 -8.84 0.26 -9.44
N ALA A 192 -7.83 1.04 -9.06
CA ALA A 192 -6.66 0.55 -8.33
C ALA A 192 -6.82 0.70 -6.82
N ILE A 193 -6.79 1.93 -6.31
CA ILE A 193 -6.67 2.22 -4.88
C ILE A 193 -7.95 2.88 -4.37
N HIS A 194 -8.48 2.40 -3.24
CA HIS A 194 -9.46 3.14 -2.46
C HIS A 194 -9.00 3.32 -1.01
N VAL A 195 -8.89 4.59 -0.60
CA VAL A 195 -8.65 5.01 0.79
C VAL A 195 -9.98 5.37 1.45
N SER A 196 -10.45 4.51 2.35
CA SER A 196 -11.75 4.66 3.02
C SER A 196 -11.74 5.77 4.08
N PHE A 197 -12.91 6.24 4.46
CA PHE A 197 -13.11 7.07 5.66
C PHE A 197 -12.69 6.32 6.95
N GLY A 198 -12.74 7.02 8.09
CA GLY A 198 -12.47 6.42 9.41
C GLY A 198 -11.00 6.45 9.80
N GLY A 199 -10.29 7.50 9.40
CA GLY A 199 -8.89 7.73 9.76
C GLY A 199 -7.87 7.03 8.87
N ALA A 200 -8.29 6.34 7.81
CA ALA A 200 -7.34 5.70 6.91
C ALA A 200 -6.52 6.74 6.11
N HIS A 201 -5.27 6.41 5.86
CA HIS A 201 -4.31 7.23 5.15
C HIS A 201 -3.53 6.42 4.11
N ALA A 202 -3.20 7.07 2.99
CA ALA A 202 -2.30 6.51 2.01
C ALA A 202 -1.24 7.52 1.57
N ASP A 203 0.02 7.13 1.68
CA ASP A 203 1.11 7.74 0.93
C ASP A 203 1.27 6.96 -0.39
N ILE A 204 1.06 7.65 -1.51
CA ILE A 204 1.14 7.08 -2.86
C ILE A 204 2.29 7.82 -3.56
N LEU A 205 3.46 7.20 -3.65
CA LEU A 205 4.71 7.87 -3.98
C LEU A 205 5.43 7.22 -5.16
N PHE A 206 5.80 7.98 -6.20
CA PHE A 206 6.67 7.49 -7.28
C PHE A 206 6.16 6.21 -7.97
N ASN A 207 4.85 6.07 -8.10
CA ASN A 207 4.23 4.93 -8.76
C ASN A 207 3.89 5.25 -10.21
N ASP A 208 3.80 4.20 -11.02
CA ASP A 208 3.12 4.23 -12.31
C ASP A 208 1.75 3.56 -12.16
N ILE A 209 0.67 4.31 -12.39
CA ILE A 209 -0.71 3.87 -12.15
C ILE A 209 -1.52 4.05 -13.42
N HIS A 210 -1.81 2.96 -14.13
CA HIS A 210 -2.40 3.04 -15.44
C HIS A 210 -3.38 1.95 -15.84
N ASP A 211 -4.21 2.21 -16.85
CA ASP A 211 -5.19 1.24 -17.38
C ASP A 211 -6.13 0.65 -16.31
N ASN A 212 -6.37 1.39 -15.22
CA ASN A 212 -7.32 0.99 -14.20
C ASN A 212 -8.71 1.56 -14.49
N SER A 213 -9.75 0.83 -14.07
CA SER A 213 -11.12 1.20 -14.40
C SER A 213 -12.06 1.18 -13.21
N SER A 214 -12.78 2.29 -13.02
CA SER A 214 -13.99 2.32 -12.21
C SER A 214 -15.18 1.80 -13.03
N THR A 215 -15.72 0.65 -12.64
CA THR A 215 -16.69 -0.10 -13.47
C THR A 215 -18.14 0.40 -13.35
N THR A 216 -18.43 1.33 -12.44
CA THR A 216 -19.77 1.89 -12.27
C THR A 216 -19.73 3.39 -11.98
N GLY A 217 -20.89 4.06 -12.11
CA GLY A 217 -21.00 5.51 -11.89
C GLY A 217 -21.19 5.97 -10.45
N ALA A 218 -21.43 5.05 -9.52
CA ALA A 218 -21.58 5.36 -8.10
C ALA A 218 -20.23 5.20 -7.41
N ALA A 219 -19.58 6.32 -7.07
CA ALA A 219 -18.23 6.41 -6.52
C ALA A 219 -17.13 6.02 -7.52
N SER A 220 -16.38 6.98 -8.07
CA SER A 220 -15.45 6.62 -9.14
C SER A 220 -14.21 7.47 -9.07
N GLY A 221 -13.05 6.85 -8.89
CA GLY A 221 -11.76 7.31 -9.38
C GLY A 221 -11.17 6.14 -10.18
N GLY A 222 -10.73 6.37 -11.41
CA GLY A 222 -10.30 5.27 -12.28
C GLY A 222 -9.03 4.61 -11.74
N ALA A 223 -8.09 5.43 -11.29
CA ALA A 223 -6.95 4.97 -10.49
C ALA A 223 -7.28 5.01 -8.99
N VAL A 224 -7.50 6.21 -8.44
CA VAL A 224 -7.53 6.43 -6.99
C VAL A 224 -8.85 7.03 -6.56
N TYR A 225 -9.50 6.40 -5.59
CA TYR A 225 -10.64 6.94 -4.88
C TYR A 225 -10.28 7.27 -3.43
N VAL A 226 -10.56 8.50 -2.97
CA VAL A 226 -10.31 8.93 -1.58
C VAL A 226 -11.60 9.40 -0.90
N THR A 227 -11.93 8.74 0.20
CA THR A 227 -12.87 9.20 1.25
C THR A 227 -12.18 9.42 2.60
N GLY A 228 -10.98 8.86 2.78
CA GLY A 228 -10.07 9.16 3.89
C GLY A 228 -9.14 10.33 3.60
N SER A 229 -7.85 10.16 3.88
CA SER A 229 -6.78 11.12 3.57
C SER A 229 -5.72 10.49 2.68
N ALA A 230 -5.05 11.31 1.87
CA ALA A 230 -4.00 10.79 0.99
C ALA A 230 -2.94 11.86 0.67
N PHE A 231 -1.71 11.40 0.50
CA PHE A 231 -0.61 12.18 -0.04
C PHE A 231 -0.12 11.53 -1.32
N LEU A 232 -0.19 12.26 -2.44
CA LEU A 232 0.22 11.78 -3.75
C LEU A 232 1.45 12.58 -4.20
N GLU A 233 2.59 11.92 -4.37
CA GLU A 233 3.81 12.57 -4.82
C GLU A 233 4.53 11.81 -5.93
N GLY A 234 4.95 12.50 -6.98
CA GLY A 234 5.86 11.95 -7.97
C GLY A 234 5.28 10.81 -8.82
N ASN A 235 3.96 10.63 -8.83
CA ASN A 235 3.32 9.53 -9.57
C ASN A 235 3.07 9.90 -11.03
N GLU A 236 3.12 8.88 -11.89
CA GLU A 236 2.53 8.90 -13.22
C GLU A 236 1.16 8.23 -13.15
N ILE A 237 0.08 8.97 -13.44
CA ILE A 237 -1.29 8.45 -13.40
C ILE A 237 -1.89 8.63 -14.78
N HIS A 238 -2.09 7.55 -15.52
CA HIS A 238 -2.50 7.66 -16.92
C HIS A 238 -3.38 6.56 -17.48
N HIS A 239 -4.12 6.87 -18.54
CA HIS A 239 -4.98 5.88 -19.22
C HIS A 239 -6.04 5.24 -18.29
N ASN A 240 -6.32 5.86 -17.14
CA ASN A 240 -7.34 5.37 -16.22
C ASN A 240 -8.73 5.87 -16.63
N THR A 241 -9.74 5.05 -16.40
CA THR A 241 -11.11 5.30 -16.86
C THR A 241 -12.13 5.26 -15.71
N ALA A 242 -13.06 6.21 -15.70
CA ALA A 242 -14.09 6.28 -14.67
C ALA A 242 -15.33 7.04 -15.14
N SER A 243 -16.38 7.06 -14.31
CA SER A 243 -17.50 7.99 -14.55
C SER A 243 -17.16 9.42 -14.12
N ASN A 244 -16.49 9.57 -12.99
CA ASN A 244 -15.91 10.84 -12.54
C ASN A 244 -14.46 10.60 -12.09
N GLY A 245 -13.60 11.60 -12.09
CA GLY A 245 -12.21 11.47 -11.64
C GLY A 245 -11.45 10.35 -12.38
N GLY A 246 -11.29 10.49 -13.70
CA GLY A 246 -10.66 9.46 -14.55
C GLY A 246 -9.35 8.95 -13.96
N GLY A 247 -8.49 9.85 -13.49
CA GLY A 247 -7.37 9.51 -12.61
C GLY A 247 -7.82 9.38 -11.14
N VAL A 248 -8.03 10.53 -10.49
CA VAL A 248 -8.24 10.62 -9.04
C VAL A 248 -9.58 11.27 -8.72
N TYR A 249 -10.30 10.66 -7.79
CA TYR A 249 -11.56 11.19 -7.26
C TYR A 249 -11.54 11.31 -5.75
N ILE A 250 -11.96 12.47 -5.26
CA ILE A 250 -11.95 12.82 -3.85
C ILE A 250 -13.38 13.17 -3.45
N ALA A 251 -14.07 12.25 -2.78
CA ALA A 251 -15.45 12.46 -2.32
C ALA A 251 -15.54 13.32 -1.04
N GLY A 252 -14.45 13.40 -0.28
CA GLY A 252 -14.35 14.13 0.98
C GLY A 252 -14.24 13.24 2.21
N GLY A 253 -13.80 13.85 3.32
CA GLY A 253 -13.61 13.18 4.63
C GLY A 253 -12.24 13.47 5.25
N GLY A 254 -11.17 13.53 4.45
CA GLY A 254 -9.82 13.88 4.89
C GLY A 254 -9.08 14.83 3.94
N ALA A 255 -7.91 15.28 4.38
CA ALA A 255 -7.05 16.15 3.58
C ALA A 255 -6.37 15.35 2.47
N VAL A 256 -6.37 15.90 1.26
CA VAL A 256 -5.60 15.36 0.13
C VAL A 256 -4.61 16.40 -0.35
N THR A 257 -3.34 16.01 -0.38
CA THR A 257 -2.28 16.79 -1.02
C THR A 257 -1.75 15.99 -2.19
N ALA A 258 -1.66 16.64 -3.36
CA ALA A 258 -1.08 16.06 -4.55
C ALA A 258 0.03 16.99 -5.04
N GLN A 259 1.25 16.50 -5.15
CA GLN A 259 2.36 17.30 -5.66
C GLN A 259 3.29 16.57 -6.61
N ASN A 260 3.86 17.30 -7.57
CA ASN A 260 4.86 16.75 -8.49
C ASN A 260 4.38 15.51 -9.27
N ASN A 261 3.07 15.34 -9.49
CA ASN A 261 2.52 14.21 -10.24
C ASN A 261 2.32 14.56 -11.71
N MET A 262 2.42 13.57 -12.59
CA MET A 262 2.04 13.67 -14.00
C MET A 262 0.74 12.89 -14.24
N LEU A 263 -0.35 13.60 -14.54
CA LEU A 263 -1.64 13.00 -14.85
C LEU A 263 -1.98 13.22 -16.31
N TYR A 264 -2.05 12.14 -17.09
CA TYR A 264 -2.27 12.26 -18.52
C TYR A 264 -3.12 11.15 -19.13
N ALA A 265 -3.80 11.46 -20.24
CA ALA A 265 -4.63 10.48 -20.96
C ALA A 265 -5.71 9.77 -20.10
N ASN A 266 -6.07 10.31 -18.94
CA ASN A 266 -7.15 9.76 -18.13
C ASN A 266 -8.50 10.24 -18.66
N SER A 267 -9.53 9.40 -18.55
CA SER A 267 -10.84 9.64 -19.14
C SER A 267 -11.96 9.48 -18.11
N ALA A 268 -12.80 10.49 -17.99
CA ALA A 268 -14.04 10.42 -17.22
C ALA A 268 -15.26 10.60 -18.15
N THR A 269 -16.29 9.78 -18.02
CA THR A 269 -17.50 9.97 -18.85
C THR A 269 -18.35 11.16 -18.43
N ASN A 270 -18.15 11.72 -17.23
CA ASN A 270 -18.89 12.86 -16.71
C ASN A 270 -17.96 14.02 -16.28
N LEU A 271 -17.29 13.92 -15.12
CA LEU A 271 -16.56 15.03 -14.51
C LEU A 271 -15.10 14.68 -14.21
N GLY A 272 -14.15 15.55 -14.55
CA GLY A 272 -12.77 15.46 -14.10
C GLY A 272 -11.99 14.30 -14.67
N GLY A 273 -11.49 14.47 -15.89
CA GLY A 273 -10.63 13.48 -16.54
C GLY A 273 -9.40 13.13 -15.70
N ALA A 274 -8.74 14.12 -15.11
CA ALA A 274 -7.58 13.92 -14.25
C ALA A 274 -7.97 13.84 -12.76
N PHE A 275 -8.52 14.94 -12.24
CA PHE A 275 -8.96 15.06 -10.85
C PHE A 275 -10.44 15.43 -10.82
N TYR A 276 -11.18 14.87 -9.88
CA TYR A 276 -12.46 15.43 -9.46
C TYR A 276 -12.54 15.45 -7.94
N SER A 277 -12.81 16.62 -7.36
CA SER A 277 -12.79 16.80 -5.90
C SER A 277 -14.01 17.55 -5.38
N PHE A 278 -14.68 16.95 -4.39
CA PHE A 278 -15.71 17.56 -3.58
C PHE A 278 -15.17 18.20 -2.29
N SER A 279 -13.89 17.98 -1.95
CA SER A 279 -13.25 18.52 -0.73
C SER A 279 -12.01 19.36 -1.04
N THR A 280 -11.26 19.74 0.00
CA THR A 280 -10.00 20.47 -0.14
C THR A 280 -8.94 19.56 -0.77
N LEU A 281 -8.49 19.94 -1.98
CA LEU A 281 -7.33 19.37 -2.65
C LEU A 281 -6.22 20.42 -2.67
N ASN A 282 -5.10 20.14 -2.01
CA ASN A 282 -3.89 20.94 -2.11
C ASN A 282 -3.03 20.39 -3.27
N SER A 283 -3.23 20.94 -4.47
CA SER A 283 -2.52 20.55 -5.68
C SER A 283 -1.37 21.51 -5.97
N ARG A 284 -0.13 21.00 -6.11
CA ARG A 284 1.08 21.80 -6.37
C ARG A 284 1.98 21.15 -7.40
N HIS A 285 2.48 21.90 -8.37
CA HIS A 285 3.46 21.40 -9.36
C HIS A 285 3.04 20.09 -10.05
N ASN A 286 1.74 19.88 -10.27
CA ASN A 286 1.26 18.71 -11.01
C ASN A 286 1.13 19.07 -12.50
N THR A 287 1.58 18.18 -13.37
CA THR A 287 1.40 18.29 -14.82
C THR A 287 0.13 17.55 -15.22
N VAL A 288 -0.83 18.25 -15.84
CA VAL A 288 -2.13 17.68 -16.23
C VAL A 288 -2.35 17.87 -17.72
N VAL A 289 -2.23 16.81 -18.52
CA VAL A 289 -2.22 16.90 -19.99
C VAL A 289 -3.04 15.81 -20.67
N GLY A 290 -3.80 16.14 -21.71
CA GLY A 290 -4.49 15.14 -22.53
C GLY A 290 -5.59 14.33 -21.80
N ASN A 291 -6.10 14.82 -20.67
CA ASN A 291 -7.19 14.18 -19.94
C ASN A 291 -8.55 14.63 -20.49
N SER A 292 -9.51 13.70 -20.57
CA SER A 292 -10.83 13.93 -21.19
C SER A 292 -11.97 13.77 -20.19
N ALA A 293 -12.94 14.68 -20.23
CA ALA A 293 -14.25 14.52 -19.60
C ALA A 293 -15.31 15.40 -20.27
N VAL A 294 -16.59 15.07 -20.05
CA VAL A 294 -17.70 15.92 -20.51
C VAL A 294 -17.64 17.31 -19.89
N SER A 295 -17.21 17.42 -18.63
CA SER A 295 -16.93 18.71 -17.97
C SER A 295 -15.53 18.72 -17.37
N GLY A 296 -14.57 19.26 -18.13
CA GLY A 296 -13.23 19.67 -17.68
C GLY A 296 -12.29 18.56 -17.17
N ALA A 297 -10.98 18.76 -17.30
CA ALA A 297 -9.99 17.84 -16.73
C ALA A 297 -9.91 17.92 -15.19
N ILE A 298 -10.26 19.07 -14.60
CA ILE A 298 -10.26 19.31 -13.14
C ILE A 298 -11.46 20.18 -12.71
N PRO A 299 -12.62 19.59 -12.37
CA PRO A 299 -13.66 20.28 -11.63
C PRO A 299 -13.35 20.19 -10.13
N ALA A 300 -12.92 21.29 -9.52
CA ALA A 300 -12.80 21.42 -8.07
C ALA A 300 -13.75 22.53 -7.58
N ARG A 301 -14.51 22.26 -6.52
CA ARG A 301 -15.42 23.28 -5.90
C ARG A 301 -14.78 24.08 -4.75
N SER A 302 -13.47 24.00 -4.48
CA SER A 302 -12.84 24.81 -3.42
C SER A 302 -11.46 25.36 -3.78
N ARG A 303 -11.08 26.44 -3.08
CA ARG A 303 -10.14 27.51 -3.48
C ARG A 303 -8.68 27.06 -3.64
N ARG A 304 -8.01 27.70 -4.62
CA ARG A 304 -6.56 27.76 -4.91
C ARG A 304 -5.99 26.55 -5.68
N LEU A 305 -6.27 26.51 -6.98
CA LEU A 305 -5.35 25.92 -7.95
C LEU A 305 -4.27 26.95 -8.27
N GLU A 306 -3.05 26.76 -7.80
CA GLU A 306 -1.87 27.40 -8.40
C GLU A 306 -1.41 26.48 -9.54
N LEU A 307 -1.97 26.70 -10.73
CA LEU A 307 -1.43 26.14 -11.96
C LEU A 307 -0.14 26.91 -12.25
N GLY A 308 1.00 26.36 -11.84
CA GLY A 308 2.29 26.75 -12.40
C GLY A 308 2.31 26.28 -13.85
N LEU A 309 1.98 27.19 -14.76
CA LEU A 309 2.25 27.05 -16.20
C LEU A 309 3.74 27.22 -16.47
#